data_AF-E8LDE8-F1
#
_entry.id   AF-E8LDE8-F1
#
_cell.length_a   1.000
_cell.length_b   1.000
_cell.length_c   1.000
_cell.angle_alpha   90.00
_cell.angle_beta   90.00
_cell.angle_gamma   90.00
#
_symmetry.space_group_name_H-M   'P 1'
#
loop_
_entity.id
_entity.type
_entity.pdbx_description
1 polymer ?
#
loop_
_entity_poly.entity_id
_entity_poly.type
_entity_poly.pdbx_seq_one_letter_code
_entity_poly.pdbx_strand_id
1 'polypeptide(L)' 'MANKTNELSHSKWVCKYHIVFTPKYRRKIIYNQYREDLIEIFKRLCSYKGVEIIEVI' A
#
# COMPACT_ATOMS: atom_id res chain seq x y z
N MET A 1 -12.29 9.24 -14.37
CA MET A 1 -12.67 7.87 -13.95
C MET A 1 -13.42 7.98 -12.64
N ALA A 2 -14.64 7.44 -12.58
CA ALA A 2 -15.56 7.65 -11.45
C ALA A 2 -14.89 7.28 -10.11
N ASN A 3 -14.98 8.18 -9.13
CA ASN A 3 -14.49 7.92 -7.78
C ASN A 3 -15.36 6.84 -7.14
N LYS A 4 -14.94 5.58 -7.27
CA LYS A 4 -15.55 4.44 -6.57
C LYS A 4 -15.55 4.77 -5.07
N THR A 5 -16.74 4.96 -4.52
CA THR A 5 -16.95 5.40 -3.14
C THR A 5 -17.40 4.19 -2.33
N ASN A 6 -16.70 3.89 -1.24
CA ASN A 6 -17.13 2.82 -0.34
C ASN A 6 -18.32 3.32 0.48
N GLU A 7 -19.29 2.45 0.73
CA GLU A 7 -20.50 2.82 1.47
C GLU A 7 -20.94 1.76 2.49
N LEU A 8 -21.45 2.25 3.62
CA LEU A 8 -22.20 1.55 4.66
C LEU A 8 -23.55 2.25 4.82
N SER A 9 -24.46 1.64 5.57
CA SER A 9 -25.83 2.15 5.80
C SER A 9 -25.89 3.63 6.21
N HIS A 10 -24.85 4.15 6.87
CA HIS A 10 -24.80 5.54 7.34
C HIS A 10 -23.48 6.25 7.03
N SER A 11 -22.66 5.76 6.11
CA SER A 11 -21.36 6.40 5.80
C SER A 11 -20.94 6.13 4.37
N LYS A 12 -20.38 7.15 3.71
CA LYS A 12 -19.72 7.04 2.40
C LYS A 12 -18.32 7.61 2.52
N TRP A 13 -17.31 6.91 2.02
CA TRP A 13 -15.92 7.36 2.12
C TRP A 13 -15.07 6.99 0.91
N VAL A 14 -14.04 7.81 0.68
CA VAL A 14 -12.93 7.53 -0.23
C VAL A 14 -11.65 7.68 0.57
N CYS A 15 -11.05 6.56 0.95
CA CYS A 15 -9.82 6.52 1.74
C CYS A 15 -8.66 6.09 0.84
N LYS A 16 -8.05 7.05 0.16
CA LYS A 16 -6.83 6.85 -0.63
C LYS A 16 -5.67 7.53 0.07
N TYR A 17 -4.58 6.80 0.31
CA TYR A 17 -3.41 7.30 1.01
C TYR A 17 -2.14 7.04 0.21
N HIS A 18 -1.23 8.00 0.20
CA HIS A 18 0.12 7.82 -0.32
C HIS A 18 1.07 7.50 0.84
N ILE A 19 1.48 6.24 0.93
CA ILE A 19 2.31 5.73 2.03
C ILE A 19 3.73 5.49 1.49
N VAL A 20 4.72 6.09 2.14
CA VAL A 20 6.14 5.96 1.76
C VAL A 20 6.94 5.38 2.91
N PHE A 21 7.72 4.33 2.62
CA PHE A 21 8.63 3.72 3.57
C PHE A 21 10.06 4.11 3.24
N THR A 22 10.83 4.52 4.26
CA THR A 22 12.25 4.86 4.13
C THR A 22 13.09 4.00 5.07
N PRO A 23 14.20 3.41 4.60
CA PRO A 23 15.11 2.67 5.46
C PRO A 23 15.66 3.53 6.61
N LYS A 24 15.92 2.90 7.75
CA LYS A 24 16.73 3.53 8.81
C LYS A 24 18.08 3.98 8.21
N TYR A 25 18.44 5.24 8.43
CA TYR A 25 19.62 5.90 7.86
C TYR A 25 19.64 6.00 6.32
N ARG A 26 18.49 5.88 5.64
CA ARG A 26 18.38 5.96 4.17
C ARG A 26 19.36 5.04 3.42
N ARG A 27 19.65 3.88 3.99
CA ARG A 27 20.57 2.89 3.39
C ARG A 27 19.98 2.40 2.06
N LYS A 28 20.78 2.45 0.99
CA LYS A 28 20.35 1.98 -0.34
C LYS A 28 20.21 0.45 -0.47
N ILE A 29 20.57 -0.30 0.58
CA ILE A 29 20.55 -1.78 0.63
C ILE A 29 19.18 -2.35 0.27
N ILE A 30 18.10 -1.66 0.65
CA ILE A 30 16.72 -2.08 0.39
C ILE A 30 16.37 -2.12 -1.10
N TYR A 31 17.02 -1.30 -1.94
CA TYR A 31 16.61 -1.12 -3.34
C TYR A 31 17.06 -2.23 -4.29
N ASN A 32 18.05 -3.04 -3.90
CA ASN A 32 18.55 -4.13 -4.74
C ASN A 32 17.83 -5.45 -4.41
N GLN A 33 18.38 -6.21 -3.47
CA GLN A 33 18.00 -7.60 -3.25
C GLN A 33 16.68 -7.75 -2.52
N TYR A 34 16.41 -6.84 -1.58
CA TYR A 34 15.23 -6.94 -0.70
C TYR A 34 13.98 -6.29 -1.27
N ARG A 35 14.06 -5.60 -2.42
CA ARG A 35 12.94 -4.85 -2.98
C ARG A 35 11.78 -5.78 -3.34
N GLU A 36 12.07 -6.90 -4.00
CA GLU A 36 11.06 -7.87 -4.43
C GLU A 36 10.39 -8.54 -3.23
N ASP A 37 11.19 -9.06 -2.29
CA ASP A 37 10.70 -9.69 -1.06
C ASP A 37 9.82 -8.75 -0.24
N LEU A 38 10.23 -7.49 -0.08
CA LEU A 38 9.44 -6.50 0.66
C LEU A 38 8.10 -6.23 -0.04
N ILE A 39 8.09 -6.08 -1.37
CA ILE A 39 6.86 -5.89 -2.14
C ILE A 39 5.94 -7.10 -1.96
N GLU A 40 6.46 -8.33 -2.01
CA GLU A 40 5.68 -9.54 -1.80
C GLU A 40 5.07 -9.59 -0.39
N ILE A 41 5.86 -9.29 0.64
CA ILE A 41 5.40 -9.22 2.03
C ILE A 41 4.30 -8.17 2.16
N PHE A 42 4.47 -6.97 1.59
CA PHE A 42 3.44 -5.92 1.64
C PHE A 42 2.16 -6.34 0.93
N LYS A 43 2.24 -6.94 -0.26
CA LYS A 43 1.06 -7.46 -0.97
C LYS A 43 0.32 -8.50 -0.13
N ARG A 44 1.05 -9.42 0.51
CA ARG A 44 0.46 -10.45 1.39
C ARG A 44 -0.23 -9.83 2.61
N LEU A 45 0.41 -8.86 3.27
CA LEU A 45 -0.16 -8.17 4.43
C LEU A 45 -1.39 -7.33 4.06
N CYS A 46 -1.36 -6.63 2.92
CA CYS A 46 -2.51 -5.88 2.41
C CYS A 46 -3.67 -6.81 2.05
N SER A 47 -3.39 -7.97 1.44
CA SER A 47 -4.39 -8.99 1.15
C SER A 47 -5.07 -9.49 2.44
N TYR A 48 -4.31 -9.78 3.50
CA TYR A 48 -4.87 -10.19 4.79
C TYR A 48 -5.78 -9.15 5.45
N LYS A 49 -5.49 -7.85 5.27
CA LYS A 49 -6.33 -6.76 5.79
C LYS A 49 -7.44 -6.33 4.82
N GLY A 50 -7.52 -6.92 3.62
CA GLY A 50 -8.48 -6.51 2.60
C GLY A 50 -8.25 -5.09 2.05
N VAL A 51 -6.99 -4.62 2.07
CA VAL A 51 -6.62 -3.30 1.56
C VAL A 51 -6.29 -3.40 0.08
N GLU A 52 -6.93 -2.56 -0.74
CA GLU A 52 -6.64 -2.44 -2.17
C GLU A 52 -5.38 -1.61 -2.40
N ILE A 53 -4.43 -2.16 -3.16
CA ILE A 53 -3.22 -1.47 -3.59
C ILE A 53 -3.49 -0.87 -4.97
N ILE A 54 -3.45 0.45 -5.07
CA ILE A 54 -3.73 1.18 -6.32
C ILE A 54 -2.47 1.27 -7.18
N GLU A 55 -1.35 1.67 -6.59
CA GLU A 55 -0.09 1.88 -7.29
C GLU A 55 1.08 1.54 -6.36
N VAL A 56 2.13 0.92 -6.91
CA VAL A 56 3.40 0.64 -6.24
C VAL A 56 4.51 1.23 -7.11
N ILE A 57 5.28 2.16 -6.54
CA ILE A 57 6.38 2.88 -7.19
C ILE A 57 7.73 2.32 -6.73
#